data_AF-A0A7I7TC88-F1
#
_entry.id   AF-A0A7I7TC88-F1
#
_cell.length_a   1.000
_cell.length_b   1.000
_cell.length_c   1.000
_cell.angle_alpha   90.00
_cell.angle_beta   90.00
_cell.angle_gamma   90.00
#
_symmetry.space_group_name_H-M   'P 1'
#
loop_
_entity.id
_entity.type
_entity.pdbx_description
1 polymer ?
#
loop_
_entity_poly.entity_id
_entity_poly.type
_entity_poly.pdbx_seq_one_letter_code
_entity_poly.pdbx_strand_id
1 'polypeptide(L)'
;MVVLDQLAPNTAVRATAAHTDVECSCVGLVPGRSRATRSDWPTRSAGNSVIAAPHDLAVIYREALRYPLFAQIVHQPSAQFPGRSGFKEIKNQDRLLRSYPGFIGGKSGYTDLAQETYVGMAQRNGRRLIVVQMYGSDDLWGQAAQLLDWGFSHYSQ
;
A
#
# COMPACT_ATOMS: atom_id res chain seq x y z
N MET A 1 -7.08 -5.25 -5.57
CA MET A 1 -5.79 -5.82 -5.17
C MET A 1 -4.85 -5.68 -6.36
N VAL A 2 -3.71 -5.01 -6.23
CA VAL A 2 -2.73 -4.83 -7.32
C VAL A 2 -1.35 -5.16 -6.78
N VAL A 3 -0.64 -6.09 -7.45
CA VAL A 3 0.79 -6.37 -7.26
C VAL A 3 1.45 -5.92 -8.56
N LEU A 4 2.16 -4.79 -8.54
CA LEU A 4 2.79 -4.24 -9.73
C LEU A 4 4.20 -4.81 -9.89
N ASP A 5 4.41 -5.65 -10.91
CA ASP A 5 5.77 -6.13 -11.25
C ASP A 5 6.34 -5.50 -12.54
N GLN A 6 5.56 -5.14 -13.57
CA GLN A 6 6.16 -4.64 -14.82
C GLN A 6 5.23 -3.72 -15.63
N LEU A 7 5.11 -2.44 -15.27
CA LEU A 7 4.54 -1.41 -16.18
C LEU A 7 5.50 -0.22 -16.30
N ALA A 8 5.85 0.09 -17.55
CA ALA A 8 6.72 1.21 -17.90
C ALA A 8 6.12 2.54 -17.36
N PRO A 9 6.94 3.47 -16.82
CA PRO A 9 6.45 4.63 -16.06
C PRO A 9 5.58 5.63 -16.83
N ASN A 10 5.46 5.47 -18.15
CA ASN A 10 4.85 6.46 -19.05
C ASN A 10 3.63 5.91 -19.82
N THR A 11 3.16 4.71 -19.47
CA THR A 11 2.02 4.09 -20.15
C THR A 11 0.74 4.42 -19.40
N ALA A 12 -0.07 5.33 -19.94
CA ALA A 12 -1.46 5.49 -19.52
C ALA A 12 -2.29 4.37 -20.16
N VAL A 13 -2.55 3.30 -19.41
CA VAL A 13 -3.41 2.21 -19.88
C VAL A 13 -4.83 2.49 -19.42
N ARG A 14 -5.72 2.83 -20.36
CA ARG A 14 -7.16 2.95 -20.11
C ARG A 14 -7.74 1.53 -20.07
N ALA A 15 -8.34 1.12 -18.95
CA ALA A 15 -9.03 -0.17 -18.87
C ALA A 15 -10.11 -0.28 -19.96
N THR A 16 -9.90 -1.15 -20.95
CA THR A 16 -10.92 -1.49 -21.96
C THR A 16 -11.46 -2.90 -21.67
N ALA A 17 -12.56 -3.30 -22.31
CA ALA A 17 -13.11 -4.64 -22.18
C ALA A 17 -12.11 -5.75 -22.55
N ALA A 18 -11.03 -5.44 -23.27
CA ALA A 18 -9.95 -6.39 -23.54
C ALA A 18 -9.06 -6.66 -22.31
N HIS A 19 -9.05 -5.78 -21.30
CA HIS A 19 -8.25 -5.96 -20.08
C HIS A 19 -8.92 -6.86 -19.03
N THR A 20 -10.15 -7.32 -19.27
CA THR A 20 -10.75 -8.43 -18.51
C THR A 20 -10.28 -9.81 -19.02
N ASP A 21 -9.63 -9.87 -20.18
CA ASP A 21 -9.16 -11.12 -20.81
C ASP A 21 -7.64 -11.35 -20.64
N VAL A 22 -6.95 -10.52 -19.85
CA VAL A 22 -5.52 -10.70 -19.54
C VAL A 22 -5.36 -10.99 -18.06
N GLU A 23 -4.75 -12.14 -17.75
CA GLU A 23 -4.47 -12.64 -16.40
C GLU A 23 -3.83 -11.60 -15.49
N CYS A 24 -4.66 -10.93 -14.70
CA CYS A 24 -4.25 -10.17 -13.53
C CYS A 24 -5.40 -10.26 -12.54
N SER A 25 -5.27 -11.19 -11.59
CA SER A 25 -6.34 -11.61 -10.67
C SER A 25 -6.81 -10.46 -9.77
N CYS A 26 -7.72 -9.65 -10.29
CA CYS A 26 -8.57 -8.75 -9.54
C CYS A 26 -9.81 -9.53 -9.11
N VAL A 27 -9.71 -10.32 -8.05
CA VAL A 27 -10.89 -10.95 -7.44
C VAL A 27 -11.87 -9.85 -7.00
N GLY A 28 -13.05 -9.82 -7.62
CA GLY A 28 -14.21 -9.01 -7.18
C GLY A 28 -14.59 -7.79 -8.03
N LEU A 29 -14.02 -7.55 -9.21
CA LEU A 29 -14.44 -6.44 -10.09
C LEU A 29 -15.59 -6.87 -11.02
N VAL A 30 -16.75 -6.25 -10.87
CA VAL A 30 -17.88 -6.35 -11.82
C VAL A 30 -17.76 -5.20 -12.83
N PRO A 31 -17.86 -5.46 -14.15
CA PRO A 31 -17.83 -4.40 -15.17
C PRO A 31 -18.91 -3.34 -14.91
N GLY A 32 -18.53 -2.05 -15.01
CA GLY A 32 -19.46 -0.92 -14.89
C GLY A 32 -19.58 -0.27 -13.51
N ARG A 33 -18.81 -0.68 -12.50
CA ARG A 33 -18.79 0.00 -11.19
C ARG A 33 -17.39 0.48 -10.80
N SER A 34 -17.23 1.80 -10.70
CA SER A 34 -16.09 2.43 -10.01
C SER A 34 -16.24 2.26 -8.50
N ARG A 35 -15.29 1.57 -7.85
CA ARG A 35 -15.15 1.61 -6.38
C ARG A 35 -13.91 2.42 -6.02
N ALA A 36 -14.18 3.62 -5.53
CA ALA A 36 -13.22 4.52 -4.89
C ALA A 36 -13.31 4.32 -3.38
N THR A 37 -12.18 4.12 -2.71
CA THR A 37 -12.14 4.20 -1.24
C THR A 37 -12.00 5.67 -0.85
N ARG A 38 -13.02 6.17 -0.18
CA ARG A 38 -13.10 7.55 0.28
C ARG A 38 -12.39 7.67 1.63
N SER A 39 -11.31 8.44 1.72
CA SER A 39 -10.72 8.82 3.01
C SER A 39 -11.02 10.29 3.32
N ASP A 40 -11.71 10.53 4.43
CA ASP A 40 -11.92 11.89 4.95
C ASP A 40 -10.82 12.20 5.98
N TRP A 41 -9.99 13.20 5.68
CA TRP A 41 -8.99 13.74 6.61
C TRP A 41 -9.56 14.96 7.34
N PRO A 42 -9.42 15.09 8.68
CA PRO A 42 -10.01 16.20 9.41
C PRO A 42 -9.08 17.42 9.38
N THR A 43 -9.00 18.11 8.24
CA THR A 43 -8.49 19.49 8.20
C THR A 43 -9.43 20.38 7.40
N ARG A 44 -10.16 21.22 8.15
CA ARG A 44 -10.83 22.49 7.78
C ARG A 44 -10.85 22.86 6.29
N SER A 45 -11.77 22.27 5.54
CA SER A 45 -12.64 22.95 4.58
C SER A 45 -13.67 21.94 4.07
N ALA A 46 -14.94 22.31 4.09
CA ALA A 46 -16.03 21.47 3.64
C ALA A 46 -15.82 21.09 2.15
N GLY A 47 -15.91 19.79 1.82
CA GLY A 47 -16.34 19.36 0.48
C GLY A 47 -15.39 18.53 -0.39
N ASN A 48 -14.13 18.30 -0.01
CA ASN A 48 -13.21 17.57 -0.88
C ASN A 48 -12.96 16.13 -0.35
N SER A 49 -13.69 15.15 -0.89
CA SER A 49 -13.36 13.73 -0.70
C SER A 49 -12.04 13.41 -1.40
N VAL A 50 -11.05 12.88 -0.66
CA VAL A 50 -9.83 12.36 -1.25
C VAL A 50 -10.10 10.92 -1.69
N ILE A 51 -9.84 10.65 -2.97
CA ILE A 51 -10.01 9.35 -3.60
C ILE A 51 -8.65 8.92 -4.14
N ALA A 52 -8.24 7.69 -3.83
CA ALA A 52 -7.09 7.05 -4.46
C ALA A 52 -7.48 5.62 -4.86
N ALA A 53 -6.99 5.16 -6.02
CA ALA A 53 -7.07 3.75 -6.38
C ALA A 53 -5.88 2.98 -5.79
N PRO A 54 -6.01 1.65 -5.56
CA PRO A 54 -4.89 0.83 -5.10
C PRO A 54 -3.67 0.92 -6.01
N HIS A 55 -3.90 1.04 -7.32
CA HIS A 55 -2.86 1.22 -8.33
C HIS A 55 -2.08 2.52 -8.12
N ASP A 56 -2.76 3.64 -7.88
CA ASP A 56 -2.12 4.95 -7.72
C ASP A 56 -1.23 4.97 -6.47
N LEU A 57 -1.70 4.37 -5.38
CA LEU A 57 -0.88 4.20 -4.18
C LEU A 57 0.35 3.33 -4.45
N ALA A 58 0.22 2.23 -5.18
CA ALA A 58 1.37 1.40 -5.52
C ALA A 58 2.40 2.17 -6.36
N VAL A 59 1.96 3.03 -7.30
CA VAL A 59 2.86 3.90 -8.06
C VAL A 59 3.54 4.95 -7.15
N ILE A 60 2.79 5.59 -6.25
CA ILE A 60 3.34 6.56 -5.29
C ILE A 60 4.43 5.91 -4.44
N TYR A 61 4.16 4.73 -3.88
CA TYR A 61 5.13 4.03 -3.04
C TYR A 61 6.31 3.49 -3.85
N ARG A 62 6.11 3.12 -5.11
CA ARG A 62 7.21 2.77 -6.03
C ARG A 62 8.16 3.94 -6.23
N GLU A 63 7.63 5.14 -6.49
CA GLU A 63 8.46 6.35 -6.61
C GLU A 63 9.10 6.73 -5.27
N ALA A 64 8.38 6.61 -4.15
CA ALA A 64 8.92 6.89 -2.81
C ALA A 64 10.14 6.00 -2.48
N LEU A 65 10.11 4.73 -2.89
CA LEU A 65 11.22 3.79 -2.71
C LEU A 65 12.48 4.12 -3.53
N ARG A 66 12.44 5.14 -4.40
CA ARG A 66 13.65 5.68 -5.05
C ARG A 66 14.44 6.60 -4.13
N TYR A 67 13.83 7.08 -3.04
CA TYR A 67 14.47 7.92 -2.04
C TYR A 67 14.91 7.05 -0.84
N PRO A 68 16.22 6.81 -0.63
CA PRO A 68 16.68 5.94 0.46
C PRO A 68 16.22 6.41 1.85
N LEU A 69 16.08 7.72 2.04
CA LEU A 69 15.56 8.32 3.27
C LEU A 69 14.13 7.87 3.57
N PHE A 70 13.28 7.71 2.56
CA PHE A 70 11.91 7.23 2.77
C PHE A 70 11.93 5.81 3.35
N ALA A 71 12.69 4.90 2.75
CA ALA A 71 12.85 3.54 3.25
C ALA A 71 13.39 3.53 4.70
N GLN A 72 14.36 4.39 5.01
CA GLN A 72 14.87 4.54 6.38
C GLN A 72 13.78 4.96 7.36
N ILE A 73 12.97 5.98 7.01
CA ILE A 73 11.89 6.48 7.88
C ILE A 73 10.83 5.42 8.12
N VAL A 74 10.32 4.76 7.06
CA VAL A 74 9.25 3.77 7.21
C VAL A 74 9.72 2.48 7.89
N HIS A 75 11.03 2.23 7.90
CA HIS A 75 11.63 1.09 8.59
C HIS A 75 11.95 1.35 10.07
N GLN A 76 11.81 2.59 10.57
CA GLN A 76 12.08 2.89 11.97
C GLN A 76 11.05 2.21 12.89
N PRO A 77 11.48 1.44 13.91
CA PRO A 77 10.56 0.87 14.89
C PRO A 77 9.96 1.91 15.83
N SER A 78 10.72 2.97 16.12
CA SER A 78 10.27 4.13 16.87
C SER A 78 11.11 5.36 16.50
N ALA A 79 10.57 6.53 16.83
CA ALA A 79 11.26 7.81 16.69
C ALA A 79 10.92 8.70 17.88
N GLN A 80 11.83 9.62 18.23
CA GLN A 80 11.56 10.66 19.21
C GLN A 80 10.94 11.86 18.53
N PHE A 81 9.72 12.21 18.91
CA PHE A 81 9.00 13.34 18.35
C PHE A 81 8.95 14.51 19.33
N PRO A 82 9.29 15.73 18.93
CA PRO A 82 9.23 16.88 19.81
C PRO A 82 7.78 17.21 20.19
N GLY A 83 7.50 17.27 21.49
CA GLY A 83 6.23 17.69 22.07
C GLY A 83 6.37 18.94 22.91
N ARG A 84 5.24 19.46 23.41
CA ARG A 84 5.18 20.68 24.25
C ARG A 84 5.99 20.58 25.55
N SER A 85 6.20 19.36 26.05
CA SER A 85 6.88 19.08 27.33
C SER A 85 8.15 18.24 27.16
N GLY A 86 8.80 18.31 25.98
CA GLY A 86 9.97 17.50 25.63
C GLY A 86 9.67 16.43 24.59
N PHE A 87 10.61 15.50 24.40
CA PHE A 87 10.46 14.44 23.39
C PHE A 87 9.51 13.34 23.87
N LYS A 88 8.64 12.89 22.95
CA LYS A 88 7.77 11.72 23.12
C LYS A 88 8.14 10.66 22.10
N GLU A 89 8.30 9.43 22.56
CA GLU A 89 8.50 8.30 21.65
C GLU A 89 7.21 8.01 20.89
N ILE A 90 7.31 7.95 19.57
CA ILE A 90 6.29 7.42 18.67
C ILE A 90 6.75 6.06 18.16
N LYS A 91 5.85 5.07 18.16
CA LYS A 91 6.15 3.70 17.73
C LYS A 91 5.49 3.43 16.40
N ASN A 92 6.22 2.72 15.54
CA ASN A 92 5.65 2.19 14.32
C ASN A 92 4.62 1.11 14.67
N GLN A 93 3.43 1.25 14.10
CA GLN A 93 2.30 0.36 14.36
C GLN A 93 2.29 -0.85 13.42
N ASP A 94 3.17 -0.89 12.42
CA ASP A 94 3.21 -1.97 11.45
C ASP A 94 3.75 -3.25 12.08
N ARG A 95 2.88 -4.28 12.14
CA ARG A 95 3.21 -5.59 12.71
C ARG A 95 4.23 -6.34 11.86
N LEU A 96 4.22 -6.15 10.53
CA LEU A 96 5.11 -6.85 9.60
C LEU A 96 6.56 -6.37 9.70
N LEU A 97 6.80 -5.18 10.26
CA LEU A 97 8.15 -4.63 10.42
C LEU A 97 9.08 -5.56 11.21
N ARG A 98 8.54 -6.30 12.19
CA ARG A 98 9.33 -7.22 13.02
C ARG A 98 9.15 -8.68 12.63
N SER A 99 8.04 -9.04 11.99
CA SER A 99 7.67 -10.44 11.76
C SER A 99 7.90 -10.93 10.33
N TYR A 100 8.00 -10.03 9.34
CA TYR A 100 8.09 -10.44 7.93
C TYR A 100 9.53 -10.30 7.38
N PRO A 101 10.18 -11.39 6.94
CA PRO A 101 11.54 -11.34 6.43
C PRO A 101 11.67 -10.46 5.18
N GLY A 102 12.62 -9.52 5.22
CA GLY A 102 12.86 -8.57 4.13
C GLY A 102 11.86 -7.43 4.06
N PHE A 103 11.04 -7.22 5.10
CA PHE A 103 10.08 -6.12 5.11
C PHE A 103 10.77 -4.76 5.14
N ILE A 104 10.38 -3.87 4.23
CA ILE A 104 10.90 -2.50 4.16
C ILE A 104 10.10 -1.61 5.12
N GLY A 105 8.78 -1.71 5.09
CA GLY A 105 7.89 -0.87 5.88
C GLY A 105 6.51 -0.79 5.23
N GLY A 106 5.58 -0.17 5.94
CA GLY A 106 4.22 -0.04 5.48
C GLY A 106 3.48 1.11 6.15
N LYS A 107 2.22 1.27 5.77
CA LYS A 107 1.34 2.29 6.32
C LYS A 107 -0.08 1.75 6.41
N SER A 108 -0.62 1.74 7.63
CA SER A 108 -2.03 1.50 7.90
C SER A 108 -2.84 2.81 7.83
N GLY A 109 -4.11 2.70 7.50
CA GLY A 109 -5.08 3.80 7.56
C GLY A 109 -6.47 3.26 7.82
N TYR A 110 -7.28 4.00 8.58
CA TYR A 110 -8.66 3.66 8.88
C TYR A 110 -9.49 4.94 8.92
N THR A 111 -10.66 4.90 8.28
CA THR A 111 -11.76 5.86 8.49
C THR A 111 -13.07 5.11 8.32
N ASP A 112 -14.18 5.63 8.85
CA ASP A 112 -15.49 4.96 8.74
C ASP A 112 -15.93 4.77 7.27
N LEU A 113 -15.48 5.64 6.36
CA LEU A 113 -15.82 5.57 4.93
C LEU A 113 -14.81 4.74 4.11
N ALA A 114 -13.52 4.79 4.45
CA ALA A 114 -12.49 4.02 3.74
C ALA A 114 -12.40 2.57 4.23
N GLN A 115 -12.92 2.28 5.43
CA GLN A 115 -12.62 1.09 6.21
C GLN A 115 -11.10 0.94 6.39
N GLU A 116 -10.61 -0.27 6.65
CA GLU A 116 -9.18 -0.50 6.76
C GLU A 116 -8.47 -0.40 5.41
N THR A 117 -7.31 0.25 5.40
CA THR A 117 -6.43 0.40 4.25
C THR A 117 -5.00 0.11 4.69
N TYR A 118 -4.23 -0.54 3.83
CA TYR A 118 -2.87 -0.92 4.14
C TYR A 118 -1.98 -0.95 2.91
N VAL A 119 -0.79 -0.38 3.03
CA VAL A 119 0.30 -0.56 2.07
C VAL A 119 1.46 -1.25 2.78
N GLY A 120 1.97 -2.34 2.22
CA GLY A 120 3.13 -3.06 2.72
C GLY A 120 4.18 -3.26 1.63
N MET A 121 5.46 -3.13 1.98
CA MET A 121 6.57 -3.26 1.04
C MET A 121 7.63 -4.21 1.59
N ALA A 122 8.15 -5.10 0.73
CA ALA A 122 9.23 -6.01 1.10
C ALA A 122 10.21 -6.20 -0.05
N GLN A 123 11.44 -6.62 0.27
CA GLN A 123 12.49 -6.94 -0.67
C GLN A 123 13.10 -8.31 -0.37
N ARG A 124 13.23 -9.16 -1.39
CA ARG A 124 13.94 -10.44 -1.34
C ARG A 124 14.75 -10.60 -2.61
N ASN A 125 16.03 -11.00 -2.50
CA ASN A 125 16.92 -11.26 -3.63
C ASN A 125 16.96 -10.14 -4.69
N GLY A 126 16.99 -8.87 -4.25
CA GLY A 126 17.02 -7.70 -5.14
C GLY A 126 15.68 -7.32 -5.77
N ARG A 127 14.63 -8.12 -5.62
CA ARG A 127 13.26 -7.81 -6.09
C ARG A 127 12.44 -7.19 -4.96
N ARG A 128 11.75 -6.09 -5.27
CA ARG A 128 10.84 -5.39 -4.34
C ARG A 128 9.39 -5.61 -4.74
N LEU A 129 8.54 -5.87 -3.77
CA LEU A 129 7.09 -5.96 -3.95
C LEU A 129 6.38 -4.92 -3.09
N ILE A 130 5.27 -4.42 -3.61
CA ILE A 130 4.36 -3.50 -2.95
C ILE A 130 2.97 -4.14 -3.00
N VAL A 131 2.33 -4.27 -1.84
CA VAL A 131 0.95 -4.73 -1.70
C VAL A 131 0.10 -3.56 -1.22
N VAL A 132 -1.02 -3.32 -1.90
CA VAL A 132 -2.01 -2.30 -1.51
C VAL A 132 -3.37 -2.95 -1.30
N GLN A 133 -3.92 -2.74 -0.12
CA GLN A 133 -5.23 -3.21 0.32
C GLN A 133 -6.07 -1.99 0.70
N MET A 134 -7.32 -1.95 0.22
CA MET A 134 -8.24 -0.86 0.49
C MET A 134 -9.66 -1.42 0.68
N TYR A 135 -10.48 -0.75 1.49
CA TYR A 135 -11.80 -1.23 1.88
C TYR A 135 -11.73 -2.64 2.49
N GLY A 136 -10.73 -2.83 3.34
CA GLY A 136 -10.42 -4.09 3.98
C GLY A 136 -11.28 -4.34 5.22
N SER A 137 -11.36 -5.61 5.56
CA SER A 137 -11.82 -6.11 6.86
C SER A 137 -10.79 -7.09 7.41
N ASP A 138 -10.86 -7.34 8.72
CA ASP A 138 -10.08 -8.39 9.40
C ASP A 138 -8.57 -8.11 9.49
N ASP A 139 -7.72 -9.15 9.46
CA ASP A 139 -6.26 -9.00 9.62
C ASP A 139 -5.56 -8.62 8.31
N LEU A 140 -5.51 -7.32 8.01
CA LEU A 140 -4.81 -6.83 6.83
C LEU A 140 -3.30 -7.11 6.82
N TRP A 141 -2.65 -7.23 7.97
CA TRP A 141 -1.22 -7.56 8.01
C TRP A 141 -0.98 -9.00 7.60
N GLY A 142 -1.77 -9.95 8.12
CA GLY A 142 -1.70 -11.35 7.72
C GLY A 142 -2.01 -11.55 6.23
N GLN A 143 -3.04 -10.87 5.71
CA GLN A 143 -3.36 -10.88 4.29
C GLN A 143 -2.22 -10.31 3.44
N ALA A 144 -1.61 -9.20 3.86
CA ALA A 144 -0.47 -8.62 3.14
C ALA A 144 0.75 -9.55 3.12
N ALA A 145 1.05 -10.23 4.23
CA ALA A 145 2.14 -11.21 4.30
C ALA A 145 1.93 -12.35 3.28
N GLN A 146 0.71 -12.91 3.23
CA GLN A 146 0.35 -13.96 2.26
C GLN A 146 0.49 -13.48 0.81
N LEU A 147 0.08 -12.25 0.51
CA LEU A 147 0.20 -11.68 -0.83
C LEU A 147 1.66 -11.43 -1.23
N LEU A 148 2.49 -10.97 -0.30
CA LEU A 148 3.93 -10.82 -0.53
C LEU A 148 4.58 -12.20 -0.76
N ASP A 149 4.24 -13.21 0.03
CA ASP A 149 4.76 -14.58 -0.16
C ASP A 149 4.32 -15.18 -1.49
N TRP A 150 3.05 -15.00 -1.87
CA TRP A 150 2.54 -15.39 -3.18
C TRP A 150 3.31 -14.68 -4.31
N GLY A 151 3.50 -13.36 -4.20
CA GLY A 151 4.22 -12.58 -5.21
C GLY A 151 5.70 -12.96 -5.34
N PHE A 152 6.36 -13.32 -4.25
CA PHE A 152 7.76 -13.78 -4.28
C PHE A 152 7.91 -15.22 -4.78
N SER A 153 6.90 -16.08 -4.59
CA SER A 153 6.95 -17.49 -5.02
C SER A 153 6.63 -17.72 -6.49
N HIS A 154 5.77 -16.89 -7.09
CA HIS A 154 5.27 -17.12 -8.46
C HIS A 154 6.06 -16.39 -9.55
N TYR A 155 6.95 -15.48 -9.15
CA TYR A 155 7.71 -14.64 -10.07
C TYR A 155 9.16 -14.59 -9.59
N SER A 156 9.86 -15.72 -9.72
CA SER A 156 11.32 -15.75 -9.71
C SER A 156 11.83 -15.29 -11.07
N GLN A 157 12.77 -14.35 -11.10
CA GLN A 157 13.60 -14.16 -12.29
C GLN A 157 14.44 -15.42 -12.54
#